data_AF-A0A2E9XCA5-F1
#
_entry.id   AF-A0A2E9XCA5-F1
#
_cell.length_a   1.000
_cell.length_b   1.000
_cell.length_c   1.000
_cell.angle_alpha   90.00
_cell.angle_beta   90.00
_cell.angle_gamma   90.00
#
_symmetry.space_group_name_H-M   'P 1'
#
loop_
_entity.id
_entity.type
_entity.pdbx_description
1 polymer ?
#
loop_
_entity_poly.entity_id
_entity_poly.type
_entity_poly.pdbx_seq_one_letter_code
_entity_poly.pdbx_strand_id
1 'polypeptide(L)'
;MYSKLASKAVTYFILSGSLYAPNVPSFGYWMLTSDMRLRSYGASNEIFDLSLESEPVAISSTKDGQGCLVLDAQGRVQAHGTARLLGDISNLNLQASPVDIAASPSGVGYWIIDSDGSVFSFGNAAFLEGVPQVSQNADTAVAIHPTSRGDGYWIADKNGGVYSFGSAPFFGAVTA
;
A
#
# COMPACT_ATOMS: atom_id res chain seq x y z
N MET A 1 -6.96 6.00 40.52
CA MET A 1 -5.94 6.76 39.78
C MET A 1 -5.98 6.31 38.34
N TYR A 2 -6.62 7.08 37.45
CA TYR A 2 -6.60 6.79 36.02
C TYR A 2 -5.41 7.53 35.41
N SER A 3 -4.36 6.78 35.04
CA SER A 3 -3.28 7.33 34.21
C SER A 3 -3.78 7.42 32.77
N LYS A 4 -3.79 8.66 32.27
CA LYS A 4 -4.01 9.05 30.88
C LYS A 4 -3.07 8.22 29.99
N LEU A 5 -3.60 7.22 29.30
CA LEU A 5 -2.85 6.51 28.26
C LEU A 5 -2.61 7.50 27.12
N ALA A 6 -1.34 7.78 26.85
CA ALA A 6 -0.92 8.62 25.75
C ALA A 6 -1.45 8.04 24.43
N SER A 7 -1.93 8.91 23.56
CA SER A 7 -2.45 8.60 22.23
C SER A 7 -1.36 8.05 21.32
N LYS A 8 -1.11 6.74 21.37
CA LYS A 8 -0.42 5.98 20.32
C LYS A 8 -0.98 4.56 20.28
N ALA A 9 -2.21 4.45 19.83
CA ALA A 9 -2.79 3.18 19.41
C ALA A 9 -3.53 3.43 18.10
N VAL A 10 -2.78 3.72 17.04
CA VAL A 10 -3.31 3.54 15.69
C VAL A 10 -3.12 2.06 15.40
N THR A 11 -4.18 1.28 15.64
CA THR A 11 -4.24 -0.11 15.25
C THR A 11 -4.51 -0.15 13.74
N TYR A 12 -3.47 -0.09 12.92
CA TYR A 12 -3.61 -0.33 11.48
C TYR A 12 -3.89 -1.82 11.28
N PHE A 13 -5.13 -2.21 10.98
CA PHE A 13 -5.42 -3.51 10.38
C PHE A 13 -5.50 -3.31 8.88
N ILE A 14 -4.37 -3.43 8.19
CA ILE A 14 -4.40 -3.56 6.72
C ILE A 14 -4.50 -5.06 6.45
N LEU A 15 -5.66 -5.50 5.97
CA LEU A 15 -5.90 -6.87 5.54
C LEU A 15 -5.77 -6.90 4.02
N SER A 16 -4.80 -7.65 3.52
CA SER A 16 -4.72 -7.98 2.10
C SER A 16 -5.15 -9.43 1.91
N GLY A 17 -6.39 -9.63 1.47
CA GLY A 17 -6.98 -10.94 1.25
C GLY A 17 -6.83 -11.42 -0.19
N SER A 18 -6.61 -12.72 -0.39
CA SER A 18 -6.76 -13.36 -1.69
C SER A 18 -8.25 -13.60 -1.98
N LEU A 19 -8.87 -12.73 -2.79
CA LEU A 19 -10.20 -12.98 -3.35
C LEU A 19 -10.04 -13.85 -4.60
N TYR A 20 -10.12 -15.16 -4.39
CA TYR A 20 -10.55 -16.18 -5.36
C TYR A 20 -9.64 -16.45 -6.59
N ALA A 21 -8.89 -17.55 -6.53
CA ALA A 21 -8.42 -18.28 -7.72
C ALA A 21 -8.72 -19.79 -7.52
N PRO A 22 -9.41 -20.47 -8.45
CA PRO A 22 -10.01 -21.79 -8.20
C PRO A 22 -9.04 -22.98 -8.02
N ASN A 23 -7.73 -22.78 -7.85
CA ASN A 23 -6.75 -23.89 -7.73
C ASN A 23 -5.51 -23.58 -6.85
N VAL A 24 -5.60 -22.66 -5.87
CA VAL A 24 -4.50 -22.41 -4.91
C VAL A 24 -4.90 -22.86 -3.51
N PRO A 25 -4.21 -23.82 -2.88
CA PRO A 25 -4.56 -24.34 -1.57
C PRO A 25 -3.97 -23.47 -0.45
N SER A 26 -4.45 -22.24 -0.29
CA SER A 26 -4.29 -21.49 0.98
C SER A 26 -4.97 -20.12 0.91
N PHE A 27 -6.15 -20.01 1.51
CA PHE A 27 -6.70 -18.72 1.92
C PHE A 27 -5.82 -18.18 3.05
N GLY A 28 -5.51 -16.89 3.01
CA GLY A 28 -4.75 -16.23 4.05
C GLY A 28 -4.75 -14.70 3.90
N TYR A 29 -4.28 -14.02 4.94
CA TYR A 29 -4.11 -12.57 4.95
C TYR A 29 -2.80 -12.20 5.65
N TRP A 30 -2.25 -11.06 5.24
CA TRP A 30 -1.18 -10.39 5.93
C TRP A 30 -1.75 -9.35 6.87
N MET A 31 -1.09 -9.13 7.99
CA MET A 31 -1.49 -8.17 9.01
C MET A 31 -0.27 -7.45 9.53
N LEU A 32 -0.30 -6.13 9.40
CA LEU A 32 0.59 -5.24 10.13
C LEU A 32 -0.04 -4.96 11.50
N THR A 33 0.75 -4.93 12.55
CA THR A 33 0.25 -4.67 13.92
C THR A 33 0.95 -3.46 14.54
N SER A 34 0.25 -2.81 15.48
CA SER A 34 0.76 -1.61 16.16
C SER A 34 2.00 -1.86 17.04
N ASP A 35 2.31 -3.11 17.36
CA ASP A 35 3.53 -3.54 18.04
C ASP A 35 4.69 -3.82 17.07
N MET A 36 4.63 -3.24 15.85
CA MET A 36 5.69 -3.32 14.83
C MET A 36 5.90 -4.73 14.33
N ARG A 37 4.83 -5.49 14.09
CA ARG A 37 4.96 -6.86 13.56
C ARG A 37 4.22 -7.03 12.25
N LEU A 38 4.83 -7.79 11.35
CA LEU A 38 4.17 -8.34 10.18
C LEU A 38 3.83 -9.80 10.47
N ARG A 39 2.55 -10.13 10.34
CA ARG A 39 2.04 -11.49 10.52
C ARG A 39 1.35 -12.01 9.26
N SER A 40 1.45 -13.30 9.01
CA SER A 40 0.60 -13.98 8.03
C SER A 40 -0.28 -15.03 8.71
N TYR A 41 -1.54 -15.10 8.31
CA TYR A 41 -2.48 -16.12 8.74
C TYR A 41 -2.98 -16.86 7.51
N GLY A 42 -3.01 -18.18 7.52
CA GLY A 42 -3.47 -18.97 6.38
C GLY A 42 -3.85 -20.40 6.74
N ALA A 43 -4.12 -21.22 5.72
CA ALA A 43 -4.57 -22.60 5.90
C ALA A 43 -3.51 -23.55 6.51
N SER A 44 -2.23 -23.17 6.48
CA SER A 44 -1.19 -23.87 7.24
C SER A 44 -1.17 -23.39 8.70
N ASN A 45 -0.89 -24.29 9.64
CA ASN A 45 -0.72 -23.93 11.06
C ASN A 45 0.56 -23.11 11.33
N GLU A 46 1.31 -22.75 10.30
CA GLU A 46 2.52 -21.94 10.40
C GLU A 46 2.17 -20.45 10.30
N ILE A 47 2.35 -19.73 11.40
CA ILE A 47 2.20 -18.28 11.44
C ILE A 47 3.56 -17.67 11.11
N PHE A 48 3.65 -16.91 10.02
CA PHE A 48 4.76 -15.99 9.84
C PHE A 48 4.60 -14.84 10.83
N ASP A 49 5.64 -14.51 11.58
CA ASP A 49 5.62 -13.41 12.54
C ASP A 49 7.01 -12.76 12.62
N LEU A 50 7.11 -11.53 12.15
CA LEU A 50 8.36 -10.79 12.02
C LEU A 50 8.26 -9.44 12.76
N SER A 51 9.25 -9.14 13.60
CA SER A 51 9.45 -7.79 14.14
C SER A 51 10.04 -6.87 13.07
N LEU A 52 9.44 -5.72 12.85
CA LEU A 52 9.93 -4.70 11.92
C LEU A 52 10.90 -3.75 12.62
N GLU A 53 11.98 -3.40 11.91
CA GLU A 53 13.03 -2.52 12.43
C GLU A 53 12.71 -1.02 12.27
N SER A 54 11.69 -0.69 11.49
CA SER A 54 11.23 0.68 11.20
C SER A 54 9.73 0.78 11.13
N GLU A 55 9.23 1.99 11.40
CA GLU A 55 7.80 2.29 11.47
C GLU A 55 7.16 2.03 10.10
N PRO A 56 6.32 0.99 9.98
CA PRO A 56 5.62 0.70 8.74
C PRO A 56 4.49 1.71 8.52
N VAL A 57 4.30 2.14 7.27
CA VAL A 57 3.21 3.03 6.87
C VAL A 57 2.12 2.31 6.10
N ALA A 58 2.48 1.31 5.28
CA ALA A 58 1.53 0.58 4.45
C ALA A 58 2.02 -0.85 4.13
N ILE A 59 1.08 -1.72 3.80
CA ILE A 59 1.38 -3.05 3.24
C ILE A 59 0.51 -3.34 2.03
N SER A 60 1.01 -4.17 1.11
CA SER A 60 0.23 -4.66 -0.03
C SER A 60 0.55 -6.12 -0.33
N SER A 61 -0.47 -6.93 -0.58
CA SER A 61 -0.25 -8.28 -1.09
C SER A 61 0.06 -8.30 -2.57
N THR A 62 0.83 -9.30 -2.98
CA THR A 62 0.95 -9.71 -4.39
C THR A 62 -0.36 -10.31 -4.90
N LYS A 63 -0.53 -10.30 -6.23
CA LYS A 63 -1.72 -10.85 -6.90
C LYS A 63 -2.03 -12.31 -6.55
N ASP A 64 -0.99 -13.12 -6.35
CA ASP A 64 -1.15 -14.52 -5.97
C ASP A 64 -1.57 -14.73 -4.51
N GLY A 65 -1.59 -13.65 -3.71
CA GLY A 65 -1.91 -13.66 -2.28
C GLY A 65 -0.83 -14.26 -1.38
N GLN A 66 0.29 -14.72 -1.95
CA GLN A 66 1.34 -15.44 -1.23
C GLN A 66 2.53 -14.57 -0.82
N GLY A 67 2.52 -13.30 -1.21
CA GLY A 67 3.56 -12.32 -0.89
C GLY A 67 2.98 -11.04 -0.31
N CYS A 68 3.85 -10.30 0.37
CA CYS A 68 3.54 -9.02 0.98
C CYS A 68 4.71 -8.05 0.81
N LEU A 69 4.39 -6.83 0.41
CA LEU A 69 5.26 -5.67 0.47
C LEU A 69 4.93 -4.89 1.74
N VAL A 70 5.95 -4.38 2.43
CA VAL A 70 5.82 -3.44 3.56
C VAL A 70 6.59 -2.18 3.22
N LEU A 71 5.93 -1.04 3.23
CA LEU A 71 6.54 0.29 3.09
C LEU A 71 6.73 0.88 4.48
N ASP A 72 7.91 1.47 4.76
CA ASP A 72 8.18 2.18 6.00
C ASP A 72 8.17 3.71 5.85
N ALA A 73 8.16 4.41 6.97
CA ALA A 73 8.13 5.88 7.03
C ALA A 73 9.41 6.54 6.48
N GLN A 74 10.47 5.77 6.26
CA GLN A 74 11.70 6.22 5.60
C GLN A 74 11.70 5.92 4.10
N GLY A 75 10.61 5.35 3.57
CA GLY A 75 10.47 5.04 2.17
C GLY A 75 11.13 3.73 1.74
N ARG A 76 11.57 2.88 2.67
CA ARG A 76 12.12 1.55 2.36
C ARG A 76 10.99 0.56 2.13
N VAL A 77 11.25 -0.40 1.24
CA VAL A 77 10.33 -1.52 0.99
C VAL A 77 10.95 -2.82 1.45
N GLN A 78 10.19 -3.58 2.24
CA GLN A 78 10.50 -4.97 2.58
C GLN A 78 9.56 -5.89 1.79
N ALA A 79 10.11 -6.99 1.26
CA ALA A 79 9.34 -7.97 0.50
C ALA A 79 9.40 -9.34 1.18
N HIS A 80 8.23 -9.95 1.38
CA HIS A 80 8.06 -11.24 2.05
C HIS A 80 7.23 -12.20 1.18
N GLY A 81 7.45 -13.51 1.37
CA GLY A 81 6.77 -14.55 0.58
C GLY A 81 7.16 -14.48 -0.89
N THR A 82 6.17 -14.45 -1.79
CA THR A 82 6.40 -14.35 -3.25
C THR A 82 6.63 -12.92 -3.75
N ALA A 83 6.55 -11.91 -2.87
CA ALA A 83 6.84 -10.53 -3.22
C ALA A 83 8.31 -10.35 -3.60
N ARG A 84 8.56 -9.41 -4.52
CA ARG A 84 9.91 -9.08 -4.98
C ARG A 84 10.21 -7.63 -4.64
N LEU A 85 11.37 -7.38 -4.05
CA LEU A 85 11.91 -6.03 -3.88
C LEU A 85 12.49 -5.58 -5.23
N LEU A 86 11.90 -4.54 -5.82
CA LEU A 86 12.26 -4.02 -7.14
C LEU A 86 12.86 -2.60 -7.08
N GLY A 87 12.93 -2.04 -5.87
CA GLY A 87 13.43 -0.70 -5.57
C GLY A 87 12.60 -0.04 -4.47
N ASP A 88 13.08 1.07 -3.95
CA ASP A 88 12.36 1.85 -2.95
C ASP A 88 12.69 3.33 -3.11
N ILE A 89 12.14 4.16 -2.26
CA ILE A 89 12.31 5.62 -2.34
C ILE A 89 13.16 6.18 -1.21
N SER A 90 13.83 5.33 -0.41
CA SER A 90 14.59 5.79 0.76
C SER A 90 15.87 6.55 0.42
N ASN A 91 16.36 6.40 -0.82
CA ASN A 91 17.52 7.15 -1.33
C ASN A 91 17.11 8.44 -2.08
N LEU A 92 15.82 8.74 -2.16
CA LEU A 92 15.34 9.99 -2.73
C LEU A 92 15.33 11.06 -1.63
N ASN A 93 15.64 12.32 -2.01
CA ASN A 93 15.41 13.46 -1.12
C ASN A 93 13.91 13.79 -1.10
N LEU A 94 13.16 12.97 -0.37
CA LEU A 94 11.71 13.05 -0.29
C LEU A 94 11.28 14.43 0.22
N GLN A 95 10.50 15.14 -0.60
CA GLN A 95 9.88 16.41 -0.21
C GLN A 95 8.57 16.18 0.58
N ALA A 96 8.01 14.97 0.45
CA ALA A 96 6.74 14.54 1.02
C ALA A 96 6.88 13.13 1.63
N SER A 97 6.05 12.82 2.63
CA SER A 97 6.16 11.54 3.34
C SER A 97 5.52 10.42 2.53
N PRO A 98 6.09 9.19 2.49
CA PRO A 98 5.40 8.03 1.93
C PRO A 98 4.11 7.76 2.69
N VAL A 99 3.02 7.47 1.97
CA VAL A 99 1.71 7.21 2.60
C VAL A 99 1.12 5.85 2.24
N ASP A 100 1.41 5.31 1.05
CA ASP A 100 0.84 4.03 0.63
C ASP A 100 1.68 3.30 -0.43
N ILE A 101 1.47 1.98 -0.54
CA ILE A 101 2.09 1.11 -1.54
C ILE A 101 1.03 0.18 -2.13
N ALA A 102 1.04 -0.01 -3.45
CA ALA A 102 0.14 -0.94 -4.12
C ALA A 102 0.87 -1.84 -5.12
N ALA A 103 0.73 -3.14 -4.96
CA ALA A 103 1.22 -4.12 -5.93
C ALA A 103 0.41 -4.07 -7.23
N SER A 104 1.10 -4.17 -8.36
CA SER A 104 0.45 -4.21 -9.68
C SER A 104 -0.34 -5.51 -9.88
N PRO A 105 -1.64 -5.43 -10.25
CA PRO A 105 -2.44 -6.62 -10.55
C PRO A 105 -2.10 -7.29 -11.89
N SER A 106 -1.32 -6.67 -12.76
CA SER A 106 -1.01 -7.19 -14.11
C SER A 106 0.45 -7.57 -14.31
N GLY A 107 1.30 -7.39 -13.30
CA GLY A 107 2.74 -7.57 -13.49
C GLY A 107 3.55 -7.77 -12.21
N VAL A 108 4.87 -7.78 -12.40
CA VAL A 108 5.86 -7.80 -11.34
C VAL A 108 6.30 -6.34 -11.11
N GLY A 109 5.61 -5.66 -10.22
CA GLY A 109 5.80 -4.24 -9.97
C GLY A 109 4.89 -3.71 -8.86
N TYR A 110 5.15 -2.49 -8.42
CA TYR A 110 4.32 -1.77 -7.47
C TYR A 110 4.47 -0.27 -7.64
N TRP A 111 3.49 0.45 -7.12
CA TRP A 111 3.53 1.90 -6.96
C TRP A 111 3.69 2.25 -5.49
N ILE A 112 4.46 3.31 -5.22
CA ILE A 112 4.45 4.02 -3.94
C ILE A 112 3.88 5.41 -4.20
N ILE A 113 3.07 5.91 -3.27
CA ILE A 113 2.68 7.32 -3.26
C ILE A 113 3.19 8.04 -2.02
N ASP A 114 3.46 9.32 -2.19
CA ASP A 114 3.71 10.24 -1.08
C ASP A 114 2.46 11.09 -0.75
N SER A 115 2.57 11.91 0.29
CA SER A 115 1.49 12.77 0.79
C SER A 115 1.04 13.86 -0.19
N ASP A 116 1.84 14.16 -1.21
CA ASP A 116 1.48 15.10 -2.28
C ASP A 116 0.78 14.38 -3.45
N GLY A 117 0.66 13.06 -3.38
CA GLY A 117 0.10 12.22 -4.43
C GLY A 117 1.05 12.00 -5.61
N SER A 118 2.35 12.21 -5.41
CA SER A 118 3.37 11.81 -6.38
C SER A 118 3.43 10.29 -6.46
N VAL A 119 3.56 9.74 -7.66
CA VAL A 119 3.62 8.29 -7.89
C VAL A 119 5.02 7.87 -8.27
N PHE A 120 5.58 6.91 -7.54
CA PHE A 120 6.86 6.26 -7.82
C PHE A 120 6.57 4.83 -8.28
N SER A 121 7.04 4.49 -9.49
CA SER A 121 6.73 3.19 -10.11
C SER A 121 7.96 2.28 -10.16
N PHE A 122 7.78 1.01 -9.77
CA PHE A 122 8.84 0.01 -9.72
C PHE A 122 8.49 -1.24 -10.51
N GLY A 123 9.52 -1.88 -11.07
CA GLY A 123 9.34 -3.05 -11.92
C GLY A 123 8.62 -2.71 -13.22
N ASN A 124 7.59 -3.48 -13.56
CA ASN A 124 6.77 -3.26 -14.76
C ASN A 124 5.43 -2.55 -14.46
N ALA A 125 5.24 -2.02 -13.25
CA ALA A 125 4.13 -1.14 -12.96
C ALA A 125 4.26 0.12 -13.84
N ALA A 126 3.24 0.44 -14.63
CA ALA A 126 3.28 1.59 -15.51
C ALA A 126 3.05 2.87 -14.69
N PHE A 127 3.87 3.89 -14.90
CA PHE A 127 3.59 5.23 -14.39
C PHE A 127 2.49 5.87 -15.26
N LEU A 128 1.39 6.28 -14.64
CA LEU A 128 0.19 6.83 -15.31
C LEU A 128 -0.12 8.26 -14.85
N GLU A 129 0.91 9.01 -14.43
CA GLU A 129 0.84 10.34 -13.78
C GLU A 129 0.56 10.29 -12.27
N GLY A 130 0.60 11.46 -11.62
CA GLY A 130 0.28 11.63 -10.21
C GLY A 130 -0.61 12.84 -10.01
N VAL A 131 -1.02 13.07 -8.76
CA VAL A 131 -1.88 14.21 -8.43
C VAL A 131 -1.26 15.56 -8.81
N PRO A 132 0.05 15.81 -8.60
CA PRO A 132 0.67 17.09 -8.97
C PRO A 132 0.60 17.45 -10.46
N GLN A 133 0.41 16.46 -11.33
CA GLN A 133 0.29 16.66 -12.78
C GLN A 133 -1.10 17.16 -13.20
N VAL A 134 -2.13 16.91 -12.38
CA VAL A 134 -3.54 17.17 -12.73
C VAL A 134 -4.25 18.13 -11.78
N SER A 135 -3.70 18.37 -10.59
CA SER A 135 -4.29 19.25 -9.57
C SER A 135 -3.23 20.03 -8.81
N GLN A 136 -3.44 21.34 -8.67
CA GLN A 136 -2.59 22.22 -7.84
C GLN A 136 -3.18 22.47 -6.45
N ASN A 137 -4.44 22.07 -6.21
CA ASN A 137 -5.17 22.31 -4.96
C ASN A 137 -5.66 20.98 -4.37
N ALA A 138 -4.92 19.90 -4.60
CA ALA A 138 -5.23 18.64 -3.96
C ALA A 138 -4.89 18.69 -2.48
N ASP A 139 -5.71 18.02 -1.69
CA ASP A 139 -5.39 17.75 -0.30
C ASP A 139 -4.39 16.58 -0.19
N THR A 140 -3.92 16.33 1.04
CA THR A 140 -3.01 15.23 1.35
C THR A 140 -3.53 13.90 0.84
N ALA A 141 -2.78 13.27 -0.07
CA ALA A 141 -3.06 11.92 -0.53
C ALA A 141 -2.93 10.92 0.63
N VAL A 142 -3.81 9.91 0.65
CA VAL A 142 -3.86 8.91 1.73
C VAL A 142 -3.85 7.47 1.23
N ALA A 143 -4.20 7.22 -0.03
CA ALA A 143 -4.25 5.87 -0.57
C ALA A 143 -4.12 5.85 -2.10
N ILE A 144 -3.51 4.79 -2.62
CA ILE A 144 -3.52 4.44 -4.04
C ILE A 144 -4.18 3.08 -4.23
N HIS A 145 -5.07 2.95 -5.22
CA HIS A 145 -5.70 1.68 -5.52
C HIS A 145 -5.68 1.39 -7.03
N PRO A 146 -5.11 0.27 -7.49
CA PRO A 146 -5.07 -0.07 -8.90
C PRO A 146 -6.39 -0.62 -9.43
N THR A 147 -6.61 -0.48 -10.74
CA THR A 147 -7.65 -1.23 -11.46
C THR A 147 -7.30 -2.71 -11.50
N SER A 148 -8.30 -3.58 -11.65
CA SER A 148 -8.07 -5.04 -11.73
C SER A 148 -7.18 -5.48 -12.89
N ARG A 149 -7.10 -4.66 -13.94
CA ARG A 149 -6.22 -4.86 -15.11
C ARG A 149 -4.84 -4.23 -14.94
N GLY A 150 -4.62 -3.43 -13.90
CA GLY A 150 -3.35 -2.75 -13.63
C GLY A 150 -2.94 -1.73 -14.68
N ASP A 151 -3.89 -1.26 -15.50
CA ASP A 151 -3.73 -0.24 -16.54
C ASP A 151 -4.32 1.12 -16.11
N GLY A 152 -4.65 1.26 -14.83
CA GLY A 152 -5.16 2.47 -14.20
C GLY A 152 -5.04 2.40 -12.67
N TYR A 153 -5.15 3.54 -12.00
CA TYR A 153 -5.31 3.62 -10.54
C TYR A 153 -6.09 4.86 -10.11
N TRP A 154 -6.64 4.78 -8.91
CA TRP A 154 -7.20 5.90 -8.17
C TRP A 154 -6.23 6.35 -7.08
N ILE A 155 -6.15 7.66 -6.85
CA ILE A 155 -5.54 8.23 -5.65
C ILE A 155 -6.62 8.99 -4.89
N ALA A 156 -6.76 8.70 -3.60
CA ALA A 156 -7.70 9.40 -2.72
C ALA A 156 -6.95 10.35 -1.80
N ASP A 157 -7.56 11.49 -1.49
CA ASP A 157 -7.08 12.43 -0.49
C ASP A 157 -7.89 12.39 0.81
N LYS A 158 -7.36 13.00 1.88
CA LYS A 158 -7.97 13.02 3.21
C LYS A 158 -9.33 13.73 3.27
N ASN A 159 -9.67 14.53 2.27
CA ASN A 159 -10.94 15.28 2.20
C ASN A 159 -11.95 14.59 1.27
N GLY A 160 -11.65 13.39 0.79
CA GLY A 160 -12.54 12.60 -0.06
C GLY A 160 -12.45 12.94 -1.55
N GLY A 161 -11.47 13.75 -1.95
CA GLY A 161 -11.11 13.91 -3.36
C GLY A 161 -10.58 12.59 -3.94
N VAL A 162 -10.93 12.32 -5.20
CA VAL A 162 -10.53 11.12 -5.93
C VAL A 162 -9.98 11.51 -7.29
N TYR A 163 -8.74 11.16 -7.54
CA TYR A 163 -8.03 11.39 -8.79
C TYR A 163 -7.90 10.06 -9.53
N SER A 164 -8.28 10.04 -10.81
CA SER A 164 -8.31 8.81 -11.63
C SER A 164 -7.28 8.91 -12.74
N PHE A 165 -6.48 7.85 -12.92
CA PHE A 165 -5.37 7.80 -13.85
C PHE A 165 -5.44 6.58 -14.76
N GLY A 166 -4.95 6.72 -16.00
CA GLY A 166 -5.01 5.66 -17.01
C GLY A 166 -6.43 5.21 -17.31
N SER A 167 -6.68 3.90 -17.21
CA SER A 167 -7.99 3.29 -17.47
C SER A 167 -9.00 3.44 -16.32
N ALA A 168 -8.59 3.99 -15.16
CA ALA A 168 -9.42 4.05 -13.96
C ALA A 168 -10.67 4.92 -14.20
N PRO A 169 -11.90 4.35 -14.15
CA PRO A 169 -13.11 5.15 -14.30
C PRO A 169 -13.34 6.05 -13.07
N PHE A 170 -13.68 7.30 -13.30
CA PHE A 170 -14.07 8.22 -12.23
C PHE A 170 -15.55 8.05 -11.87
N PHE A 171 -15.82 7.72 -10.60
CA PHE A 171 -17.19 7.50 -10.08
C PHE A 171 -17.70 8.63 -9.20
N GLY A 172 -16.96 9.73 -9.10
CA GLY A 172 -17.25 10.84 -8.20
C GLY A 172 -16.26 10.94 -7.04
N ALA A 173 -16.39 12.03 -6.29
CA ALA A 173 -15.63 12.32 -5.08
C ALA A 173 -16.60 12.51 -3.90
N VAL A 174 -16.15 12.24 -2.69
CA VAL A 174 -16.96 12.34 -1.45
C VAL A 174 -16.64 13.64 -0.71
N THR A 175 -16.16 14.65 -1.43
CA THR A 175 -15.80 15.96 -0.88
C THR A 175 -17.01 16.60 -0.21
N ALA A 176 -16.85 17.02 1.05
CA ALA A 176 -17.84 17.77 1.82
C ALA A 176 -17.76 19.28 1.53
#